data_AF-A0A9D3M5Z4-F1
#
_entry.id   AF-A0A9D3M5Z4-F1
#
_cell.length_a   1.000
_cell.length_b   1.000
_cell.length_c   1.000
_cell.angle_alpha   90.00
_cell.angle_beta   90.00
_cell.angle_gamma   90.00
#
_symmetry.space_group_name_H-M   'P 1'
#
loop_
_entity.id
_entity.type
_entity.pdbx_description
1 polymer ?
#
loop_
_entity_poly.entity_id
_entity_poly.type
_entity_poly.pdbx_seq_one_letter_code
_entity_poly.pdbx_strand_id
1 'polypeptide(L)'
;MEALVQRLEQAVTRLESMSIKMQTPGGGVANGDITNGINGVSRCVEAFDLLLEGPVSDYLRTSQAIGEDVEKHAEMVKTALKVQRNFIKMASTHQQPAQAEMSALLKPISDQIQQVQRFREQHRGSLLFNHLSAVSESIPALGWVTVCMKPGPYVKEMNDAAMFYTNRVLKDYKETDKRHVDWVRSYLNIWTEMQAYIKQHHTTGLAWSQTGPKAPSSLPDPCPPMAPPLRPRPPPSADQQPKPDSSALHSALFAQLNQGEDITRGLKHVSEAQKTHKNPGLRSQSGAPPPTAAHGHAPKPAATPPHSRTPLLELEGKKWRVEYQNQAPDLLISDTELRQVAYVFSCANSTLQIKGKVNSIILDNCKKMGVVFDSVVGIVEIINCKDIKLQVMGTVPTISINKTDGCHVYLSQDALNCEIISAKSSEMNILLPQGDDYREFPVPEQFKTVWDGSRLVSEPTEIAG
;
A
#
# COMPACT_ATOMS: atom_id res chain seq x y z
N MET A 1 47.01 -31.30 -0.22
CA MET A 1 46.04 -32.13 -0.97
C MET A 1 45.04 -32.78 -0.02
N GLU A 2 45.51 -33.35 1.10
CA GLU A 2 44.66 -33.96 2.16
C GLU A 2 43.58 -33.02 2.74
N ALA A 3 43.91 -31.77 3.06
CA ALA A 3 42.91 -30.82 3.59
C ALA A 3 41.77 -30.49 2.60
N LEU A 4 42.00 -30.64 1.31
CA LEU A 4 41.01 -30.40 0.26
C LEU A 4 40.12 -31.63 0.07
N VAL A 5 40.72 -32.83 0.17
CA VAL A 5 40.00 -34.11 0.18
C VAL A 5 39.09 -34.20 1.40
N GLN A 6 39.56 -33.81 2.58
CA GLN A 6 38.77 -33.84 3.82
C GLN A 6 37.57 -32.87 3.79
N ARG A 7 37.71 -31.71 3.14
CA ARG A 7 36.59 -30.78 2.89
C ARG A 7 35.60 -31.32 1.87
N LEU A 8 36.09 -32.05 0.86
CA LEU A 8 35.24 -32.69 -0.15
C LEU A 8 34.44 -33.83 0.47
N GLU A 9 35.08 -34.67 1.30
CA GLU A 9 34.43 -35.74 2.04
C GLU A 9 33.36 -35.20 2.98
N GLN A 10 33.63 -34.13 3.74
CA GLN A 10 32.62 -33.48 4.57
C GLN A 10 31.45 -32.88 3.77
N ALA A 11 31.71 -32.35 2.58
CA ALA A 11 30.66 -31.84 1.70
C ALA A 11 29.81 -32.97 1.11
N VAL A 12 30.42 -34.09 0.74
CA VAL A 12 29.74 -35.30 0.24
C VAL A 12 28.90 -35.94 1.33
N THR A 13 29.42 -36.10 2.55
CA THR A 13 28.63 -36.63 3.68
C THR A 13 27.42 -35.76 4.00
N ARG A 14 27.54 -34.43 3.87
CA ARG A 14 26.40 -33.51 4.01
C ARG A 14 25.38 -33.71 2.90
N LEU A 15 25.82 -33.86 1.65
CA LEU A 15 24.94 -34.08 0.51
C LEU A 15 24.23 -35.45 0.58
N GLU A 16 24.92 -36.49 1.02
CA GLU A 16 24.34 -37.81 1.24
C GLU A 16 23.32 -37.80 2.38
N SER A 17 23.58 -37.05 3.46
CA SER A 17 22.62 -36.85 4.55
C SER A 17 21.36 -36.09 4.13
N MET A 18 21.46 -35.23 3.10
CA MET A 18 20.32 -34.53 2.50
C MET A 18 19.57 -35.43 1.51
N SER A 19 20.28 -36.27 0.75
CA SER A 19 19.70 -37.22 -0.21
C SER A 19 18.90 -38.32 0.49
N ILE A 20 19.41 -38.87 1.59
CA ILE A 20 18.73 -39.89 2.41
C ILE A 20 17.44 -39.32 3.03
N LYS A 21 17.40 -38.02 3.35
CA LYS A 21 16.19 -37.34 3.85
C LYS A 21 15.13 -37.07 2.77
N MET A 22 15.48 -37.11 1.49
CA MET A 22 14.55 -36.94 0.37
C MET A 22 14.02 -38.28 -0.19
N GLN A 23 14.60 -39.41 0.19
CA GLN A 23 14.23 -40.74 -0.30
C GLN A 23 13.65 -41.62 0.82
N THR A 24 12.46 -41.28 1.30
CA THR A 24 11.58 -42.26 1.96
C THR A 24 10.23 -42.26 1.22
N PRO A 25 9.82 -43.37 0.58
CA PRO A 25 8.64 -43.40 -0.26
C PRO A 25 7.37 -43.72 0.55
N GLY A 26 6.35 -42.86 0.43
CA GLY A 26 4.99 -43.09 0.92
C GLY A 26 4.02 -42.22 0.15
N GLY A 27 3.25 -42.82 -0.75
CA GLY A 27 2.56 -42.17 -1.86
C GLY A 27 1.34 -41.31 -1.56
N GLY A 28 0.88 -40.64 -2.61
CA GLY A 28 -0.41 -39.94 -2.68
C GLY A 28 -0.26 -38.46 -3.00
N VAL A 29 -0.27 -38.13 -4.29
CA VAL A 29 -0.28 -36.74 -4.79
C VAL A 29 -1.63 -36.10 -4.44
N ALA A 30 -1.65 -35.16 -3.52
CA ALA A 30 -2.77 -34.25 -3.30
C ALA A 30 -2.25 -32.88 -2.80
N ASN A 31 -2.87 -31.83 -3.34
CA ASN A 31 -2.58 -30.42 -3.13
C ASN A 31 -2.30 -30.01 -1.68
N GLY A 32 -1.30 -29.14 -1.53
CA GLY A 32 -1.36 -27.97 -0.67
C GLY A 32 -1.42 -28.24 0.84
N ASP A 33 -0.30 -28.62 1.44
CA ASP A 33 -0.07 -28.37 2.85
C ASP A 33 1.41 -28.02 3.10
N ILE A 34 1.69 -26.75 3.39
CA ILE A 34 3.01 -26.32 3.86
C ILE A 34 3.01 -26.47 5.38
N THR A 35 3.05 -27.71 5.85
CA THR A 35 3.37 -28.00 7.25
C THR A 35 4.30 -29.20 7.34
N ASN A 36 5.59 -28.91 7.47
CA ASN A 36 6.52 -29.60 8.38
C ASN A 36 7.92 -29.00 8.24
N GLY A 37 8.22 -28.06 9.14
CA GLY A 37 9.55 -27.72 9.61
C GLY A 37 9.83 -28.52 10.88
N ILE A 38 11.04 -29.07 11.00
CA ILE A 38 11.50 -29.80 12.19
C ILE A 38 11.49 -28.77 13.35
N ASN A 39 10.63 -28.97 14.35
CA ASN A 39 10.38 -28.14 15.55
C ASN A 39 9.10 -27.26 15.57
N GLY A 40 8.17 -27.40 14.61
CA GLY A 40 6.90 -26.67 14.66
C GLY A 40 7.01 -25.17 14.34
N VAL A 41 8.14 -24.74 13.77
CA VAL A 41 8.33 -23.41 13.19
C VAL A 41 8.06 -23.50 11.69
N SER A 42 7.28 -22.57 11.14
CA SER A 42 6.98 -22.53 9.70
C SER A 42 8.23 -22.23 8.89
N ARG A 43 8.40 -22.87 7.72
CA ARG A 43 9.56 -22.68 6.82
C ARG A 43 9.82 -21.22 6.45
N CYS A 44 8.79 -20.37 6.42
CA CYS A 44 8.96 -18.93 6.18
C CYS A 44 9.64 -18.22 7.37
N VAL A 45 9.36 -18.63 8.61
CA VAL A 45 10.00 -18.05 9.81
C VAL A 45 11.46 -18.47 9.87
N GLU A 46 11.78 -19.73 9.56
CA GLU A 46 13.17 -20.22 9.47
C GLU A 46 13.97 -19.46 8.40
N ALA A 47 13.37 -19.22 7.23
CA ALA A 47 14.01 -18.44 6.18
C ALA A 47 14.25 -16.97 6.59
N PHE A 48 13.33 -16.38 7.36
CA PHE A 48 13.53 -15.04 7.94
C PHE A 48 14.61 -15.03 9.03
N ASP A 49 14.73 -16.10 9.81
CA ASP A 49 15.81 -16.25 10.81
C ASP A 49 17.20 -16.26 10.15
N LEU A 50 17.35 -16.93 9.00
CA LEU A 50 18.58 -16.87 8.22
C LEU A 50 18.92 -15.45 7.74
N LEU A 51 17.91 -14.63 7.42
CA LEU A 51 18.11 -13.22 7.08
C LEU A 51 18.61 -12.41 8.28
N LEU A 52 18.09 -12.69 9.49
CA LEU A 52 18.52 -12.06 10.73
C LEU A 52 19.95 -12.48 11.13
N GLU A 53 20.29 -13.75 10.98
CA GLU A 53 21.59 -14.32 11.39
C GLU A 53 22.71 -14.06 10.37
N GLY A 54 22.37 -13.89 9.09
CA GLY A 54 23.32 -13.57 8.03
C GLY A 54 23.39 -12.07 7.72
N PRO A 55 22.66 -11.57 6.71
CA PRO A 55 22.74 -10.18 6.24
C PRO A 55 22.63 -9.11 7.33
N VAL A 56 21.70 -9.28 8.29
CA VAL A 56 21.48 -8.30 9.36
C VAL A 56 22.61 -8.34 10.39
N SER A 57 23.14 -9.53 10.71
CA SER A 57 24.30 -9.69 11.58
C SER A 57 25.55 -9.03 10.98
N ASP A 58 25.76 -9.19 9.68
CA ASP A 58 26.86 -8.54 8.96
C ASP A 58 26.72 -7.02 8.96
N TYR A 59 25.52 -6.49 8.73
CA TYR A 59 25.22 -5.07 8.86
C TYR A 59 25.45 -4.52 10.27
N LEU A 60 25.08 -5.26 11.32
CA LEU A 60 25.33 -4.85 12.70
C LEU A 60 26.83 -4.79 12.98
N ARG A 61 27.59 -5.78 12.51
CA ARG A 61 29.05 -5.82 12.65
C ARG A 61 29.74 -4.65 11.96
N THR A 62 29.35 -4.34 10.72
CA THR A 62 29.91 -3.19 9.98
C THR A 62 29.47 -1.86 10.59
N SER A 63 28.25 -1.77 11.13
CA SER A 63 27.76 -0.58 11.84
C SER A 63 28.51 -0.33 13.15
N GLN A 64 28.79 -1.39 13.91
CA GLN A 64 29.62 -1.32 15.11
C GLN A 64 31.07 -0.93 14.79
N ALA A 65 31.60 -1.39 13.65
CA ALA A 65 32.94 -1.02 13.21
C ALA A 65 33.07 0.48 12.85
N ILE A 66 31.97 1.14 12.45
CA ILE A 66 31.90 2.60 12.26
C ILE A 66 31.69 3.29 13.61
N GLY A 67 30.72 2.82 14.40
CA GLY A 67 30.39 3.35 15.72
C GLY A 67 29.42 4.54 15.69
N GLU A 68 29.43 5.31 16.78
CA GLU A 68 28.66 6.56 16.95
C GLU A 68 27.14 6.40 16.73
N ASP A 69 26.56 7.28 15.90
CA ASP A 69 25.13 7.28 15.59
C ASP A 69 24.73 6.09 14.70
N VAL A 70 25.66 5.57 13.88
CA VAL A 70 25.40 4.46 12.96
C VAL A 70 25.16 3.16 13.72
N GLU A 71 25.94 2.88 14.76
CA GLU A 71 25.74 1.70 15.62
C GLU A 71 24.39 1.75 16.34
N LYS A 72 24.04 2.90 16.94
CA LYS A 72 22.75 3.09 17.63
C LYS A 72 21.58 2.91 16.66
N HIS A 73 21.70 3.47 15.45
CA HIS A 73 20.66 3.36 14.44
C HIS A 73 20.49 1.92 13.95
N ALA A 74 21.59 1.17 13.84
CA ALA A 74 21.56 -0.25 13.45
C ALA A 74 20.85 -1.13 14.49
N GLU A 75 21.03 -0.89 15.79
CA GLU A 75 20.30 -1.62 16.83
C GLU A 75 18.78 -1.32 16.82
N MET A 76 18.38 -0.11 16.45
CA MET A 76 16.96 0.20 16.21
C MET A 76 16.41 -0.60 15.02
N VAL A 77 17.15 -0.68 13.91
CA VAL A 77 16.76 -1.48 12.73
C VAL A 77 16.62 -2.97 13.08
N LYS A 78 17.56 -3.53 13.84
CA LYS A 78 17.48 -4.92 14.33
C LYS A 78 16.24 -5.15 15.20
N THR A 79 15.91 -4.19 16.07
CA THR A 79 14.69 -4.25 16.88
C THR A 79 13.44 -4.26 16.00
N ALA A 80 13.37 -3.39 14.99
CA ALA A 80 12.29 -3.34 14.02
C ALA A 80 12.13 -4.67 13.25
N LEU A 81 13.23 -5.26 12.78
CA LEU A 81 13.24 -6.54 12.07
C LEU A 81 12.80 -7.71 12.98
N LYS A 82 13.17 -7.70 14.27
CA LYS A 82 12.67 -8.68 15.24
C LYS A 82 11.17 -8.57 15.47
N VAL A 83 10.63 -7.35 15.52
CA VAL A 83 9.18 -7.13 15.61
C VAL A 83 8.49 -7.66 14.36
N GLN A 84 9.05 -7.40 13.18
CA GLN A 84 8.53 -7.95 11.92
C GLN A 84 8.56 -9.48 11.88
N ARG A 85 9.64 -10.11 12.36
CA ARG A 85 9.73 -11.57 12.50
C ARG A 85 8.60 -12.14 13.35
N ASN A 86 8.33 -11.51 14.51
CA ASN A 86 7.25 -11.94 15.40
C ASN A 86 5.88 -11.82 14.72
N PHE A 87 5.67 -10.77 13.93
CA PHE A 87 4.46 -10.60 13.13
C PHE A 87 4.33 -11.69 12.05
N ILE A 88 5.41 -12.01 11.32
CA ILE A 88 5.42 -13.10 10.33
C ILE A 88 5.13 -14.45 10.98
N LYS A 89 5.71 -14.73 12.16
CA LYS A 89 5.41 -15.93 12.93
C LYS A 89 3.93 -16.01 13.30
N MET A 90 3.35 -14.89 13.75
CA MET A 90 1.91 -14.82 14.03
C MET A 90 1.08 -15.08 12.77
N ALA A 91 1.39 -14.44 11.64
CA ALA A 91 0.71 -14.66 10.37
C ALA A 91 0.80 -16.12 9.90
N SER A 92 1.93 -16.80 10.15
CA SER A 92 2.10 -18.22 9.79
C SER A 92 1.22 -19.18 10.60
N THR A 93 0.68 -18.75 11.74
CA THR A 93 -0.11 -19.57 12.67
C THR A 93 -1.57 -19.14 12.78
N HIS A 94 -1.92 -17.94 12.30
CA HIS A 94 -3.26 -17.37 12.43
C HIS A 94 -3.86 -16.99 11.08
N GLN A 95 -5.20 -16.97 11.02
CA GLN A 95 -5.93 -16.42 9.88
C GLN A 95 -5.88 -14.89 9.86
N GLN A 96 -5.99 -14.33 8.65
CA GLN A 96 -6.00 -12.88 8.44
C GLN A 96 -7.13 -12.21 9.25
N PRO A 97 -6.82 -11.24 10.12
CA PRO A 97 -7.82 -10.53 10.92
C PRO A 97 -8.60 -9.50 10.10
N ALA A 98 -9.69 -8.98 10.67
CA ALA A 98 -10.44 -7.89 10.07
C ALA A 98 -9.59 -6.61 9.97
N GLN A 99 -9.90 -5.72 9.02
CA GLN A 99 -9.11 -4.52 8.75
C GLN A 99 -8.90 -3.61 9.98
N ALA A 100 -9.89 -3.54 10.88
CA ALA A 100 -9.80 -2.77 12.12
C ALA A 100 -8.76 -3.34 13.11
N GLU A 101 -8.66 -4.67 13.20
CA GLU A 101 -7.72 -5.39 14.08
C GLU A 101 -6.31 -5.45 13.48
N MET A 102 -6.21 -5.47 12.14
CA MET A 102 -4.94 -5.40 11.41
C MET A 102 -4.14 -4.15 11.77
N SER A 103 -4.80 -2.99 11.89
CA SER A 103 -4.16 -1.72 12.27
C SER A 103 -3.49 -1.80 13.64
N ALA A 104 -4.16 -2.43 14.62
CA ALA A 104 -3.62 -2.62 15.97
C ALA A 104 -2.40 -3.55 15.97
N LEU A 105 -2.42 -4.62 15.16
CA LEU A 105 -1.31 -5.55 15.04
C LEU A 105 -0.09 -5.00 14.30
N LEU A 106 -0.29 -4.05 13.39
CA LEU A 106 0.79 -3.38 12.66
C LEU A 106 1.44 -2.23 13.46
N LYS A 107 0.76 -1.75 14.51
CA LYS A 107 1.23 -0.62 15.32
C LYS A 107 2.66 -0.79 15.85
N PRO A 108 3.09 -1.95 16.38
CA PRO A 108 4.48 -2.15 16.82
C PRO A 108 5.50 -1.97 15.70
N ILE A 109 5.21 -2.42 14.48
CA ILE A 109 6.09 -2.23 13.31
C ILE A 109 6.14 -0.75 12.94
N SER A 110 4.99 -0.09 12.87
CA SER A 110 4.89 1.34 12.56
C SER A 110 5.65 2.20 13.58
N ASP A 111 5.51 1.91 14.88
CA ASP A 111 6.17 2.66 15.95
C ASP A 111 7.71 2.50 15.85
N GLN A 112 8.21 1.31 15.49
CA GLN A 112 9.64 1.08 15.23
C GLN A 112 10.14 1.82 13.99
N ILE A 113 9.39 1.81 12.88
CA ILE A 113 9.73 2.58 11.68
C ILE A 113 9.85 4.08 12.02
N GLN A 114 8.86 4.62 12.73
CA GLN A 114 8.88 6.02 13.17
C GLN A 114 10.04 6.33 14.11
N GLN A 115 10.39 5.40 15.00
CA GLN A 115 11.55 5.57 15.90
C GLN A 115 12.85 5.70 15.11
N VAL A 116 13.07 4.84 14.12
CA VAL A 116 14.24 4.89 13.23
C VAL A 116 14.28 6.21 12.45
N GLN A 117 13.14 6.68 11.94
CA GLN A 117 13.06 7.95 11.20
C GLN A 117 13.34 9.17 12.09
N ARG A 118 12.71 9.22 13.27
CA ARG A 118 12.92 10.30 14.26
C ARG A 118 14.35 10.39 14.75
N PHE A 119 15.04 9.25 14.90
CA PHE A 119 16.45 9.24 15.28
C PHE A 119 17.29 10.07 14.31
N ARG A 120 17.12 9.87 13.00
CA ARG A 120 17.79 10.67 11.96
C ARG A 120 17.40 12.14 12.02
N GLU A 121 16.12 12.44 12.24
CA GLU A 121 15.64 13.84 12.34
C GLU A 121 16.23 14.60 13.52
N GLN A 122 16.48 13.91 14.64
CA GLN A 122 17.10 14.49 15.83
C GLN A 122 18.62 14.66 15.67
N HIS A 123 19.26 13.90 14.77
CA HIS A 123 20.71 13.90 14.55
C HIS A 123 21.09 14.54 13.20
N ARG A 124 20.40 15.64 12.82
CA ARG A 124 20.68 16.37 11.55
C ARG A 124 22.08 16.95 11.45
N GLY A 125 22.75 17.19 12.58
CA GLY A 125 24.13 17.67 12.61
C GLY A 125 25.20 16.57 12.57
N SER A 126 24.81 15.29 12.46
CA SER A 126 25.75 14.17 12.45
C SER A 126 26.66 14.21 11.22
N LEU A 127 27.97 13.95 11.39
CA LEU A 127 28.90 13.78 10.26
C LEU A 127 28.55 12.56 9.42
N LEU A 128 27.82 11.60 10.01
CA LEU A 128 27.37 10.37 9.37
C LEU A 128 25.93 10.49 8.85
N PHE A 129 25.41 11.70 8.64
CA PHE A 129 24.02 11.94 8.26
C PHE A 129 23.56 11.22 6.97
N ASN A 130 24.46 10.99 6.01
CA ASN A 130 24.14 10.20 4.81
C ASN A 130 23.87 8.72 5.16
N HIS A 131 24.53 8.16 6.17
CA HIS A 131 24.26 6.81 6.67
C HIS A 131 22.87 6.76 7.32
N LEU A 132 22.59 7.72 8.20
CA LEU A 132 21.29 7.82 8.87
C LEU A 132 20.15 8.04 7.87
N SER A 133 20.39 8.82 6.82
CA SER A 133 19.41 9.08 5.77
C SER A 133 19.16 7.85 4.90
N ALA A 134 20.21 7.09 4.55
CA ALA A 134 20.02 5.81 3.85
C ALA A 134 19.09 4.87 4.63
N VAL A 135 19.23 4.85 5.96
CA VAL A 135 18.40 4.02 6.83
C VAL A 135 16.99 4.58 6.99
N SER A 136 16.83 5.87 7.28
CA SER A 136 15.50 6.47 7.53
C SER A 136 14.59 6.46 6.30
N GLU A 137 15.15 6.63 5.10
CA GLU A 137 14.36 6.69 3.87
C GLU A 137 14.00 5.30 3.33
N SER A 138 14.69 4.23 3.77
CA SER A 138 14.42 2.86 3.30
C SER A 138 13.80 1.93 4.34
N ILE A 139 13.88 2.26 5.63
CA ILE A 139 13.21 1.48 6.69
C ILE A 139 11.69 1.30 6.51
N PRO A 140 10.93 2.18 5.81
CA PRO A 140 9.53 1.90 5.48
C PRO A 140 9.33 0.60 4.69
N ALA A 141 10.38 0.03 4.07
CA ALA A 141 10.37 -1.30 3.46
C ALA A 141 9.76 -2.38 4.37
N LEU A 142 9.90 -2.28 5.70
CA LEU A 142 9.28 -3.22 6.65
C LEU A 142 7.74 -3.25 6.56
N GLY A 143 7.13 -2.19 6.01
CA GLY A 143 5.71 -2.10 5.71
C GLY A 143 5.22 -2.99 4.57
N TRP A 144 6.11 -3.73 3.87
CA TRP A 144 5.73 -4.63 2.78
C TRP A 144 4.67 -5.66 3.18
N VAL A 145 4.59 -6.00 4.46
CA VAL A 145 3.58 -6.91 5.04
C VAL A 145 2.13 -6.42 4.82
N THR A 146 1.94 -5.15 4.47
CA THR A 146 0.65 -4.52 4.15
C THR A 146 0.39 -4.38 2.65
N VAL A 147 1.39 -4.69 1.81
CA VAL A 147 1.34 -4.50 0.36
C VAL A 147 0.80 -5.76 -0.30
N CYS A 148 -0.35 -5.62 -0.96
CA CYS A 148 -0.94 -6.68 -1.76
C CYS A 148 -0.35 -6.69 -3.18
N MET A 149 -0.31 -7.87 -3.80
CA MET A 149 0.07 -8.12 -5.20
C MET A 149 1.55 -7.89 -5.56
N LYS A 150 2.21 -6.84 -5.05
CA LYS A 150 3.59 -6.47 -5.42
C LYS A 150 4.48 -6.05 -4.23
N PRO A 151 4.59 -6.85 -3.15
CA PRO A 151 5.47 -6.52 -2.02
C PRO A 151 6.97 -6.51 -2.38
N GLY A 152 7.42 -7.36 -3.31
CA GLY A 152 8.81 -7.38 -3.76
C GLY A 152 9.25 -6.07 -4.45
N PRO A 153 8.53 -5.60 -5.49
CA PRO A 153 8.76 -4.30 -6.10
C PRO A 153 8.73 -3.13 -5.11
N TYR A 154 7.83 -3.15 -4.12
CA TYR A 154 7.80 -2.13 -3.07
C TYR A 154 9.11 -2.07 -2.26
N VAL A 155 9.64 -3.22 -1.82
CA VAL A 155 10.94 -3.26 -1.11
C VAL A 155 12.09 -2.81 -2.02
N LYS A 156 12.01 -3.10 -3.33
CA LYS A 156 13.00 -2.61 -4.30
C LYS A 156 13.03 -1.08 -4.36
N GLU A 157 11.88 -0.42 -4.44
CA GLU A 157 11.80 1.05 -4.46
C GLU A 157 12.41 1.68 -3.20
N MET A 158 12.17 1.07 -2.03
CA MET A 158 12.78 1.51 -0.78
C MET A 158 14.31 1.29 -0.77
N ASN A 159 14.79 0.20 -1.37
CA ASN A 159 16.22 -0.04 -1.55
C ASN A 159 16.86 0.98 -2.52
N ASP A 160 16.13 1.38 -3.57
CA ASP A 160 16.57 2.43 -4.49
C ASP A 160 16.69 3.79 -3.77
N ALA A 161 15.80 4.07 -2.81
CA ALA A 161 15.91 5.24 -1.93
C ALA A 161 17.15 5.16 -1.01
N ALA A 162 17.46 3.99 -0.43
CA ALA A 162 18.72 3.80 0.30
C ALA A 162 19.94 4.07 -0.61
N MET A 163 19.92 3.54 -1.84
CA MET A 163 21.03 3.68 -2.79
C MET A 163 21.37 5.14 -3.10
N PHE A 164 20.38 6.03 -3.15
CA PHE A 164 20.62 7.47 -3.34
C PHE A 164 21.57 8.05 -2.29
N TYR A 165 21.41 7.67 -1.02
CA TYR A 165 22.26 8.16 0.07
C TYR A 165 23.53 7.32 0.24
N THR A 166 23.47 6.00 0.05
CA THR A 166 24.69 5.17 0.14
C THR A 166 25.66 5.48 -0.99
N ASN A 167 25.20 5.92 -2.16
CA ASN A 167 26.09 6.40 -3.23
C ASN A 167 26.89 7.65 -2.81
N ARG A 168 26.31 8.50 -1.95
CA ARG A 168 27.02 9.64 -1.35
C ARG A 168 28.05 9.16 -0.33
N VAL A 169 27.69 8.18 0.51
CA VAL A 169 28.65 7.52 1.42
C VAL A 169 29.83 6.92 0.63
N LEU A 170 29.55 6.21 -0.47
CA LEU A 170 30.61 5.66 -1.31
C LEU A 170 31.46 6.77 -1.93
N LYS A 171 30.87 7.87 -2.37
CA LYS A 171 31.63 9.01 -2.90
C LYS A 171 32.61 9.58 -1.87
N ASP A 172 32.18 9.70 -0.61
CA ASP A 172 32.96 10.35 0.43
C ASP A 172 34.02 9.43 1.05
N TYR A 173 33.77 8.10 1.08
CA TYR A 173 34.59 7.16 1.84
C TYR A 173 35.27 6.04 1.02
N LYS A 174 34.95 5.87 -0.28
CA LYS A 174 35.48 4.73 -1.08
C LYS A 174 37.00 4.63 -1.12
N GLU A 175 37.70 5.76 -1.12
CA GLU A 175 39.17 5.83 -1.14
C GLU A 175 39.77 6.12 0.24
N THR A 176 38.93 6.49 1.20
CA THR A 176 39.36 6.97 2.53
C THR A 176 39.25 5.87 3.58
N ASP A 177 38.09 5.23 3.69
CA ASP A 177 37.82 4.24 4.73
C ASP A 177 36.89 3.14 4.21
N LYS A 178 37.45 1.94 4.11
CA LYS A 178 36.78 0.75 3.61
C LYS A 178 35.62 0.29 4.49
N ARG A 179 35.61 0.62 5.79
CA ARG A 179 34.52 0.23 6.71
C ARG A 179 33.17 0.75 6.24
N HIS A 180 33.13 1.97 5.69
CA HIS A 180 31.92 2.57 5.15
C HIS A 180 31.45 1.88 3.85
N VAL A 181 32.39 1.45 3.02
CA VAL A 181 32.09 0.68 1.80
C VAL A 181 31.48 -0.68 2.15
N ASP A 182 32.07 -1.37 3.12
CA ASP A 182 31.58 -2.66 3.60
C ASP A 182 30.22 -2.50 4.29
N TRP A 183 30.01 -1.42 5.04
CA TRP A 183 28.72 -1.04 5.61
C TRP A 183 27.65 -0.86 4.52
N VAL A 184 27.93 -0.05 3.48
CA VAL A 184 26.99 0.15 2.36
C VAL A 184 26.59 -1.17 1.73
N ARG A 185 27.57 -2.04 1.44
CA ARG A 185 27.30 -3.35 0.85
C ARG A 185 26.41 -4.20 1.76
N SER A 186 26.77 -4.30 3.05
CA SER A 186 26.02 -5.11 4.02
C SER A 186 24.58 -4.60 4.21
N TYR A 187 24.38 -3.28 4.21
CA TYR A 187 23.06 -2.68 4.38
C TYR A 187 22.13 -2.95 3.19
N LEU A 188 22.61 -2.70 1.97
CA LEU A 188 21.84 -2.97 0.75
C LEU A 188 21.55 -4.47 0.55
N ASN A 189 22.43 -5.33 1.08
CA ASN A 189 22.22 -6.78 1.03
C ASN A 189 21.00 -7.22 1.84
N ILE A 190 20.67 -6.56 2.97
CA ILE A 190 19.45 -6.86 3.75
C ILE A 190 18.22 -6.76 2.84
N TRP A 191 18.09 -5.68 2.09
CA TRP A 191 16.94 -5.43 1.23
C TRP A 191 16.91 -6.33 -0.02
N THR A 192 18.08 -6.74 -0.49
CA THR A 192 18.21 -7.70 -1.59
C THR A 192 17.74 -9.09 -1.17
N GLU A 193 18.19 -9.56 -0.01
CA GLU A 193 17.76 -10.84 0.57
C GLU A 193 16.30 -10.79 1.02
N MET A 194 15.80 -9.64 1.50
CA MET A 194 14.38 -9.45 1.80
C MET A 194 13.51 -9.61 0.54
N GLN A 195 13.94 -9.08 -0.61
CA GLN A 195 13.22 -9.30 -1.88
C GLN A 195 13.22 -10.77 -2.29
N ALA A 196 14.35 -11.47 -2.12
CA ALA A 196 14.44 -12.91 -2.39
C ALA A 196 13.50 -13.71 -1.49
N TYR A 197 13.48 -13.40 -0.19
CA TYR A 197 12.57 -13.97 0.80
C TYR A 197 11.11 -13.76 0.42
N ILE A 198 10.71 -12.52 0.10
CA ILE A 198 9.34 -12.19 -0.31
C ILE A 198 8.96 -12.94 -1.59
N LYS A 199 9.85 -13.02 -2.57
CA LYS A 199 9.60 -13.72 -3.83
C LYS A 199 9.35 -15.22 -3.63
N GLN A 200 10.01 -15.83 -2.65
CA GLN A 200 9.90 -17.26 -2.35
C GLN A 200 8.69 -17.61 -1.48
N HIS A 201 8.33 -16.76 -0.51
CA HIS A 201 7.31 -17.10 0.50
C HIS A 201 6.04 -16.23 0.46
N HIS A 202 6.10 -15.05 -0.15
CA HIS A 202 5.08 -14.00 -0.03
C HIS A 202 4.87 -13.22 -1.35
N THR A 203 4.93 -13.92 -2.49
CA THR A 203 4.98 -13.31 -3.84
C THR A 203 3.86 -12.29 -4.10
N THR A 204 2.65 -12.57 -3.63
CA THR A 204 1.44 -11.75 -3.85
C THR A 204 0.96 -11.02 -2.60
N GLY A 205 1.77 -10.99 -1.54
CA GLY A 205 1.42 -10.43 -0.24
C GLY A 205 1.79 -11.38 0.90
N LEU A 206 1.66 -10.91 2.13
CA LEU A 206 1.90 -11.73 3.32
C LEU A 206 0.95 -12.93 3.31
N ALA A 207 1.52 -14.13 3.46
CA ALA A 207 0.78 -15.37 3.50
C ALA A 207 0.32 -15.65 4.94
N TRP A 208 -1.00 -15.70 5.14
CA TRP A 208 -1.64 -16.05 6.41
C TRP A 208 -1.97 -17.55 6.46
N SER A 209 -2.08 -18.09 7.66
CA SER A 209 -2.54 -19.47 7.85
C SER A 209 -4.01 -19.62 7.43
N GLN A 210 -4.34 -20.70 6.73
CA GLN A 210 -5.72 -21.00 6.32
C GLN A 210 -6.51 -21.79 7.39
N THR A 211 -5.80 -22.44 8.31
CA THR A 211 -6.38 -23.40 9.28
C THR A 211 -6.20 -22.97 10.74
N GLY A 212 -5.42 -21.90 10.97
CA GLY A 212 -5.16 -21.38 12.31
C GLY A 212 -6.34 -20.62 12.94
N PRO A 213 -6.28 -20.31 14.25
CA PRO A 213 -7.24 -19.41 14.89
C PRO A 213 -7.16 -18.00 14.28
N LYS A 214 -8.22 -17.19 14.43
CA LYS A 214 -8.18 -15.78 14.03
C LYS A 214 -7.11 -15.05 14.84
N ALA A 215 -6.34 -14.20 14.16
CA ALA A 215 -5.29 -13.44 14.83
C ALA A 215 -5.88 -12.58 15.98
N PRO A 216 -5.25 -12.57 17.17
CA PRO A 216 -5.71 -11.73 18.29
C PRO A 216 -5.56 -10.26 17.94
N SER A 217 -6.32 -9.38 18.61
CA SER A 217 -6.27 -7.93 18.38
C SER A 217 -4.96 -7.26 18.83
N SER A 218 -4.07 -8.00 19.51
CA SER A 218 -2.74 -7.56 19.94
C SER A 218 -1.75 -8.73 20.01
N LEU A 219 -0.45 -8.45 19.80
CA LEU A 219 0.61 -9.41 20.05
C LEU A 219 0.83 -9.53 21.57
N PRO A 220 0.99 -10.74 22.14
CA PRO A 220 1.31 -10.89 23.55
C PRO A 220 2.71 -10.35 23.87
N ASP A 221 2.82 -9.56 24.93
CA ASP A 221 4.11 -9.12 25.48
C ASP A 221 4.92 -10.32 26.00
N PRO A 222 6.27 -10.28 25.95
CA PRO A 222 7.09 -11.31 26.56
C PRO A 222 6.84 -11.36 28.09
N CYS A 223 6.39 -12.52 28.59
CA CYS A 223 6.14 -12.76 30.01
C CYS A 223 7.39 -12.44 30.86
N PRO A 224 7.27 -11.65 31.95
CA PRO A 224 8.28 -11.60 33.00
C PRO A 224 8.22 -12.86 33.89
N PRO A 225 9.34 -13.25 34.53
CA PRO A 225 9.41 -14.47 35.34
C PRO A 225 8.53 -14.38 36.59
N MET A 226 7.96 -15.52 36.99
CA MET A 226 7.05 -15.68 38.13
C MET A 226 7.66 -15.15 39.44
N ALA A 227 6.91 -14.31 40.16
CA ALA A 227 7.24 -13.89 41.52
C ALA A 227 6.33 -14.56 42.58
N PRO A 228 6.79 -14.75 43.84
CA PRO A 228 6.14 -15.59 44.87
C PRO A 228 4.94 -14.91 45.57
N PRO A 229 4.18 -15.63 46.44
CA PRO A 229 2.80 -15.29 46.80
C PRO A 229 2.64 -14.11 47.77
N LEU A 230 1.50 -13.42 47.63
CA LEU A 230 1.09 -12.17 48.27
C LEU A 230 0.80 -12.31 49.78
N ARG A 231 1.09 -11.24 50.55
CA ARG A 231 0.52 -11.01 51.90
C ARG A 231 -0.62 -9.98 51.87
N PRO A 232 -1.56 -9.98 52.84
CA PRO A 232 -2.81 -9.21 52.77
C PRO A 232 -2.64 -7.73 53.13
N ARG A 233 -3.44 -6.86 52.48
CA ARG A 233 -3.53 -5.40 52.73
C ARG A 233 -4.51 -5.06 53.86
N PRO A 234 -4.22 -4.03 54.69
CA PRO A 234 -5.22 -3.34 55.52
C PRO A 234 -5.88 -2.12 54.80
N PRO A 235 -7.03 -1.62 55.32
CA PRO A 235 -7.97 -0.71 54.61
C PRO A 235 -7.59 0.79 54.66
N PRO A 236 -8.24 1.65 53.84
CA PRO A 236 -7.78 3.01 53.53
C PRO A 236 -8.35 4.08 54.48
N SER A 237 -7.69 5.23 54.53
CA SER A 237 -8.25 6.49 55.05
C SER A 237 -8.02 7.62 54.05
N ALA A 238 -8.96 8.56 54.08
CA ALA A 238 -9.28 9.54 53.06
C ALA A 238 -8.46 10.85 53.10
N ASP A 239 -8.54 11.52 51.95
CA ASP A 239 -8.38 12.96 51.66
C ASP A 239 -7.02 13.66 51.85
N GLN A 240 -6.44 14.12 50.73
CA GLN A 240 -6.47 15.54 50.32
C GLN A 240 -5.79 15.77 48.95
N GLN A 241 -6.39 16.64 48.13
CA GLN A 241 -5.96 17.09 46.79
C GLN A 241 -4.67 17.94 46.79
N PRO A 242 -4.00 18.04 45.62
CA PRO A 242 -3.74 19.38 45.06
C PRO A 242 -4.12 19.56 43.57
N LYS A 243 -3.99 20.82 43.16
CA LYS A 243 -4.49 21.61 42.00
C LYS A 243 -4.20 21.13 40.56
N PRO A 244 -4.89 21.72 39.55
CA PRO A 244 -5.05 21.15 38.21
C PRO A 244 -3.98 21.57 37.19
N ASP A 245 -3.55 20.60 36.38
CA ASP A 245 -2.77 20.82 35.15
C ASP A 245 -3.64 20.68 33.89
N SER A 246 -3.24 21.43 32.87
CA SER A 246 -3.89 21.73 31.60
C SER A 246 -3.94 20.57 30.58
N SER A 247 -4.18 19.33 31.02
CA SER A 247 -4.40 18.17 30.12
C SER A 247 -5.86 17.70 30.04
N ALA A 248 -6.74 18.25 30.89
CA ALA A 248 -8.14 17.82 30.99
C ALA A 248 -9.02 18.25 29.80
N LEU A 249 -8.63 19.28 29.02
CA LEU A 249 -9.46 19.79 27.91
C LEU A 249 -9.47 18.88 26.68
N HIS A 250 -8.39 18.14 26.40
CA HIS A 250 -8.36 17.23 25.24
C HIS A 250 -8.96 15.86 25.54
N SER A 251 -8.88 15.34 26.77
CA SER A 251 -9.58 14.10 27.15
C SER A 251 -11.10 14.27 27.26
N ALA A 252 -11.58 15.48 27.61
CA ALA A 252 -13.01 15.79 27.60
C ALA A 252 -13.60 15.76 26.18
N LEU A 253 -12.86 16.23 25.17
CA LEU A 253 -13.32 16.24 23.78
C LEU A 253 -13.46 14.83 23.19
N PHE A 254 -12.55 13.90 23.53
CA PHE A 254 -12.61 12.53 23.03
C PHE A 254 -13.59 11.63 23.80
N ALA A 255 -13.84 11.90 25.08
CA ALA A 255 -14.89 11.21 25.85
C ALA A 255 -16.31 11.58 25.39
N GLN A 256 -16.49 12.76 24.78
CA GLN A 256 -17.77 13.22 24.27
C GLN A 256 -18.11 12.65 22.87
N LEU A 257 -17.09 12.22 22.12
CA LEU A 257 -17.23 11.62 20.79
C LEU A 257 -17.52 10.10 20.81
N ASN A 258 -17.30 9.42 21.94
CA ASN A 258 -17.48 7.97 22.07
C ASN A 258 -18.81 7.54 22.74
N GLN A 259 -19.82 8.41 22.82
CA GLN A 259 -21.08 8.11 23.54
C GLN A 259 -22.19 7.43 22.72
N GLY A 260 -21.96 7.09 21.44
CA GLY A 260 -22.90 6.27 20.66
C GLY A 260 -24.37 6.69 20.76
N GLU A 261 -25.29 5.72 20.82
CA GLU A 261 -26.76 5.89 20.77
C GLU A 261 -27.37 6.72 21.93
N ASP A 262 -26.62 7.04 22.99
CA ASP A 262 -27.13 7.82 24.14
C ASP A 262 -27.12 9.35 23.92
N ILE A 263 -26.56 9.85 22.81
CA ILE A 263 -26.57 11.29 22.42
C ILE A 263 -28.00 11.86 22.21
N THR A 264 -29.01 10.99 22.05
CA THR A 264 -30.40 11.43 21.82
C THR A 264 -31.14 11.88 23.08
N ARG A 265 -30.59 11.66 24.29
CA ARG A 265 -31.23 12.05 25.56
C ARG A 265 -31.10 13.55 25.91
N GLY A 266 -30.20 14.28 25.24
CA GLY A 266 -29.92 15.70 25.53
C GLY A 266 -30.64 16.72 24.64
N LEU A 267 -31.42 16.29 23.65
CA LEU A 267 -32.12 17.19 22.74
C LEU A 267 -33.44 17.68 23.36
N LYS A 268 -33.64 19.01 23.37
CA LYS A 268 -34.84 19.65 23.90
C LYS A 268 -36.08 19.14 23.15
N HIS A 269 -36.97 18.45 23.87
CA HIS A 269 -38.17 17.86 23.28
C HIS A 269 -39.09 18.97 22.72
N VAL A 270 -39.32 18.94 21.40
CA VAL A 270 -40.20 19.89 20.70
C VAL A 270 -41.65 19.55 21.02
N SER A 271 -42.39 20.48 21.62
CA SER A 271 -43.81 20.30 21.94
C SER A 271 -44.67 20.24 20.67
N GLU A 272 -45.81 19.55 20.73
CA GLU A 272 -46.65 19.27 19.56
C GLU A 272 -47.08 20.54 18.78
N ALA A 273 -47.09 21.71 19.42
CA ALA A 273 -47.44 22.99 18.82
C ALA A 273 -46.41 23.51 17.79
N GLN A 274 -45.19 22.97 17.78
CA GLN A 274 -44.09 23.40 16.91
C GLN A 274 -43.83 22.46 15.72
N LYS A 275 -44.66 21.43 15.54
CA LYS A 275 -44.59 20.52 14.38
C LYS A 275 -45.50 21.05 13.27
N THR A 276 -44.93 21.43 12.13
CA THR A 276 -45.63 22.03 10.97
C THR A 276 -46.70 21.15 10.31
N HIS A 277 -46.79 19.86 10.66
CA HIS A 277 -47.87 18.97 10.21
C HIS A 277 -49.10 18.94 11.13
N LYS A 278 -49.02 19.56 12.33
CA LYS A 278 -50.12 19.62 13.32
C LYS A 278 -50.68 21.02 13.56
N ASN A 279 -50.06 22.06 12.99
CA ASN A 279 -50.51 23.45 13.14
C ASN A 279 -50.74 24.11 11.75
N PRO A 280 -52.00 24.18 11.28
CA PRO A 280 -52.35 24.70 9.97
C PRO A 280 -51.99 26.18 9.71
N GLY A 281 -51.69 26.97 10.75
CA GLY A 281 -51.44 28.42 10.65
C GLY A 281 -50.06 28.83 10.15
N LEU A 282 -49.10 27.90 9.98
CA LEU A 282 -47.72 28.22 9.56
C LEU A 282 -47.46 28.04 8.05
N ARG A 283 -48.51 27.86 7.25
CA ARG A 283 -48.40 27.51 5.81
C ARG A 283 -48.73 28.63 4.82
N SER A 284 -48.95 29.86 5.26
CA SER A 284 -49.33 30.97 4.36
C SER A 284 -48.19 31.95 4.11
N GLN A 285 -47.36 31.64 3.11
CA GLN A 285 -46.55 32.54 2.26
C GLN A 285 -45.60 31.59 1.49
N SER A 286 -45.65 31.36 0.18
CA SER A 286 -46.16 32.16 -0.93
C SER A 286 -46.32 31.27 -2.18
N GLY A 287 -47.30 31.58 -3.04
CA GLY A 287 -47.28 31.35 -4.50
C GLY A 287 -47.56 29.95 -5.05
N ALA A 288 -48.73 29.77 -5.68
CA ALA A 288 -49.18 28.54 -6.36
C ALA A 288 -48.69 28.42 -7.83
N PRO A 289 -48.55 27.19 -8.38
CA PRO A 289 -48.42 26.94 -9.83
C PRO A 289 -49.70 26.32 -10.46
N PRO A 290 -49.91 26.40 -11.80
CA PRO A 290 -51.04 25.76 -12.48
C PRO A 290 -50.75 24.31 -12.92
N PRO A 291 -51.77 23.52 -13.33
CA PRO A 291 -51.75 22.05 -13.25
C PRO A 291 -51.66 21.30 -14.61
N THR A 292 -51.61 19.96 -14.49
CA THR A 292 -51.79 18.86 -15.49
C THR A 292 -50.50 18.27 -16.08
N ALA A 293 -50.26 16.96 -16.25
CA ALA A 293 -51.05 15.74 -16.07
C ALA A 293 -50.13 14.49 -15.87
N ALA A 294 -50.71 13.47 -15.21
CA ALA A 294 -50.56 12.01 -15.35
C ALA A 294 -49.18 11.27 -15.44
N HIS A 295 -49.01 10.39 -14.44
CA HIS A 295 -48.41 9.03 -14.45
C HIS A 295 -46.88 8.87 -14.47
N GLY A 296 -46.30 8.74 -13.27
CA GLY A 296 -44.93 8.28 -13.04
C GLY A 296 -44.87 7.12 -12.05
N HIS A 297 -44.19 6.04 -12.45
CA HIS A 297 -43.77 4.92 -11.62
C HIS A 297 -42.92 5.40 -10.42
N ALA A 298 -43.13 4.76 -9.27
CA ALA A 298 -42.40 5.03 -8.03
C ALA A 298 -40.90 4.70 -8.16
N PRO A 299 -39.96 5.64 -7.87
CA PRO A 299 -38.56 5.32 -7.65
C PRO A 299 -38.29 5.02 -6.18
N LYS A 300 -37.48 3.97 -5.94
CA LYS A 300 -36.86 3.62 -4.65
C LYS A 300 -36.09 4.81 -4.07
N PRO A 301 -36.01 4.95 -2.73
CA PRO A 301 -35.28 6.04 -2.09
C PRO A 301 -33.77 5.94 -2.38
N ALA A 302 -33.23 7.07 -2.84
CA ALA A 302 -31.83 7.26 -3.19
C ALA A 302 -30.92 7.13 -1.96
N ALA A 303 -29.78 6.50 -2.17
CA ALA A 303 -28.67 6.43 -1.23
C ALA A 303 -28.14 7.83 -0.89
N THR A 304 -27.73 8.00 0.36
CA THR A 304 -27.07 9.19 0.91
C THR A 304 -25.85 9.59 0.07
N PRO A 305 -25.65 10.89 -0.24
CA PRO A 305 -24.48 11.35 -0.99
C PRO A 305 -23.20 11.20 -0.14
N PRO A 306 -22.07 10.77 -0.75
CA PRO A 306 -20.80 10.63 -0.05
C PRO A 306 -20.25 12.00 0.36
N HIS A 307 -19.73 12.08 1.60
CA HIS A 307 -19.06 13.24 2.17
C HIS A 307 -18.04 13.85 1.19
N SER A 308 -18.26 15.10 0.76
CA SER A 308 -17.33 15.82 -0.12
C SER A 308 -16.06 16.19 0.63
N ARG A 309 -14.94 15.56 0.27
CA ARG A 309 -13.60 16.03 0.62
C ARG A 309 -13.29 17.31 -0.18
N THR A 310 -12.39 18.14 0.31
CA THR A 310 -12.01 19.40 -0.35
C THR A 310 -11.38 19.12 -1.71
N PRO A 311 -11.84 19.78 -2.80
CA PRO A 311 -11.23 19.65 -4.12
C PRO A 311 -9.78 20.15 -4.07
N LEU A 312 -8.87 19.36 -4.63
CA LEU A 312 -7.44 19.65 -4.66
C LEU A 312 -6.96 19.74 -6.12
N LEU A 313 -6.19 20.78 -6.41
CA LEU A 313 -5.40 20.89 -7.64
C LEU A 313 -4.10 21.59 -7.27
N GLU A 314 -3.04 20.82 -7.03
CA GLU A 314 -1.74 21.37 -6.67
C GLU A 314 -0.58 20.50 -7.17
N LEU A 315 0.58 21.12 -7.35
CA LEU A 315 1.82 20.42 -7.66
C LEU A 315 2.54 20.10 -6.35
N GLU A 316 2.51 18.83 -5.95
CA GLU A 316 3.26 18.32 -4.79
C GLU A 316 4.60 17.74 -5.27
N GLY A 317 5.65 18.55 -5.18
CA GLY A 317 6.98 18.20 -5.65
C GLY A 317 7.03 18.04 -7.17
N LYS A 318 6.89 16.81 -7.67
CA LYS A 318 6.84 16.49 -9.11
C LYS A 318 5.50 15.88 -9.53
N LYS A 319 4.55 15.75 -8.61
CA LYS A 319 3.27 15.08 -8.83
C LYS A 319 2.16 16.12 -8.82
N TRP A 320 1.50 16.30 -9.96
CA TRP A 320 0.25 17.06 -10.02
C TRP A 320 -0.85 16.22 -9.39
N ARG A 321 -1.48 16.72 -8.33
CA ARG A 321 -2.59 16.07 -7.65
C ARG A 321 -3.88 16.78 -7.98
N VAL A 322 -4.77 16.08 -8.67
CA VAL A 322 -6.13 16.54 -9.00
C VAL A 322 -7.09 15.61 -8.29
N GLU A 323 -7.61 16.00 -7.13
CA GLU A 323 -8.38 15.11 -6.27
C GLU A 323 -9.75 15.69 -5.90
N TYR A 324 -10.75 14.82 -5.78
CA TYR A 324 -12.10 15.14 -5.29
C TYR A 324 -12.81 16.28 -6.06
N GLN A 325 -12.43 16.52 -7.30
CA GLN A 325 -13.10 17.49 -8.16
C GLN A 325 -14.47 16.94 -8.56
N ASN A 326 -15.53 17.72 -8.35
CA ASN A 326 -16.87 17.36 -8.78
C ASN A 326 -17.51 18.51 -9.55
N GLN A 327 -18.04 18.23 -10.74
CA GLN A 327 -18.66 19.23 -11.62
C GLN A 327 -17.71 20.38 -12.01
N ALA A 328 -16.44 20.08 -12.27
CA ALA A 328 -15.44 21.04 -12.70
C ALA A 328 -15.07 20.82 -14.18
N PRO A 329 -15.72 21.51 -15.14
CA PRO A 329 -15.49 21.29 -16.57
C PRO A 329 -14.19 21.92 -17.10
N ASP A 330 -13.58 22.86 -16.38
CA ASP A 330 -12.48 23.69 -16.88
C ASP A 330 -11.18 23.52 -16.07
N LEU A 331 -10.86 22.30 -15.63
CA LEU A 331 -9.59 22.06 -14.93
C LEU A 331 -8.43 22.13 -15.93
N LEU A 332 -7.42 22.94 -15.65
CA LEU A 332 -6.29 23.16 -16.54
C LEU A 332 -4.96 23.04 -15.79
N ILE A 333 -4.04 22.25 -16.34
CA ILE A 333 -2.64 22.21 -15.95
C ILE A 333 -1.82 22.74 -17.13
N SER A 334 -1.33 23.98 -17.03
CA SER A 334 -0.52 24.63 -18.07
C SER A 334 0.99 24.45 -17.87
N ASP A 335 1.45 24.42 -16.63
CA ASP A 335 2.87 24.41 -16.29
C ASP A 335 3.40 22.99 -16.11
N THR A 336 3.56 22.26 -17.21
CA THR A 336 4.04 20.87 -17.19
C THR A 336 5.53 20.73 -17.51
N GLU A 337 6.18 19.79 -16.84
CA GLU A 337 7.55 19.36 -17.14
C GLU A 337 7.61 17.85 -17.45
N LEU A 338 8.59 17.47 -18.27
CA LEU A 338 8.84 16.08 -18.71
C LEU A 338 8.97 15.05 -17.59
N ARG A 339 9.35 15.48 -16.39
CA ARG A 339 9.58 14.60 -15.22
C ARG A 339 8.37 14.53 -14.30
N GLN A 340 7.33 15.32 -14.55
CA GLN A 340 6.16 15.39 -13.71
C GLN A 340 5.16 14.28 -14.04
N VAL A 341 4.37 13.91 -13.04
CA VAL A 341 3.32 12.88 -13.15
C VAL A 341 1.99 13.52 -12.75
N ALA A 342 0.96 13.34 -13.57
CA ALA A 342 -0.39 13.78 -13.22
C ALA A 342 -1.17 12.64 -12.58
N TYR A 343 -1.70 12.87 -11.39
CA TYR A 343 -2.48 11.91 -10.62
C TYR A 343 -3.86 12.49 -10.35
N VAL A 344 -4.87 11.88 -10.96
CA VAL A 344 -6.26 12.29 -10.88
C VAL A 344 -6.99 11.26 -10.04
N PHE A 345 -7.56 11.67 -8.90
CA PHE A 345 -8.16 10.73 -7.95
C PHE A 345 -9.57 11.14 -7.53
N SER A 346 -10.52 10.21 -7.62
CA SER A 346 -11.87 10.39 -7.09
C SER A 346 -12.61 11.62 -7.65
N CYS A 347 -12.32 12.01 -8.89
CA CYS A 347 -12.99 13.11 -9.58
C CYS A 347 -14.26 12.64 -10.30
N ALA A 348 -15.30 13.46 -10.32
CA ALA A 348 -16.57 13.15 -10.97
C ALA A 348 -17.11 14.29 -11.85
N ASN A 349 -17.73 13.96 -12.99
CA ASN A 349 -18.39 14.92 -13.89
C ASN A 349 -17.51 16.14 -14.24
N SER A 350 -16.23 15.91 -14.51
CA SER A 350 -15.23 16.97 -14.68
C SER A 350 -14.40 16.74 -15.93
N THR A 351 -13.78 17.80 -16.45
CA THR A 351 -12.84 17.69 -17.57
C THR A 351 -11.53 18.33 -17.17
N LEU A 352 -10.42 17.63 -17.45
CA LEU A 352 -9.07 18.06 -17.16
C LEU A 352 -8.27 18.18 -18.46
N GLN A 353 -7.71 19.36 -18.69
CA GLN A 353 -6.79 19.63 -19.78
C GLN A 353 -5.35 19.73 -19.25
N ILE A 354 -4.45 18.94 -19.80
CA ILE A 354 -3.02 18.93 -19.46
C ILE A 354 -2.24 19.38 -20.69
N LYS A 355 -1.75 20.62 -20.68
CA LYS A 355 -0.96 21.16 -21.78
C LYS A 355 0.51 20.83 -21.58
N GLY A 356 1.21 20.56 -22.68
CA GLY A 356 2.63 20.20 -22.69
C GLY A 356 2.89 18.71 -22.49
N LYS A 357 4.10 18.37 -22.04
CA LYS A 357 4.59 16.99 -22.05
C LYS A 357 4.96 16.51 -20.66
N VAL A 358 4.27 15.48 -20.17
CA VAL A 358 4.46 14.89 -18.85
C VAL A 358 5.03 13.47 -18.94
N ASN A 359 5.55 12.95 -17.82
CA ASN A 359 6.10 11.60 -17.78
C ASN A 359 4.99 10.54 -17.86
N SER A 360 3.95 10.67 -17.04
CA SER A 360 2.81 9.76 -17.00
C SER A 360 1.56 10.44 -16.45
N ILE A 361 0.40 9.87 -16.75
CA ILE A 361 -0.91 10.30 -16.25
C ILE A 361 -1.60 9.08 -15.64
N ILE A 362 -2.15 9.22 -14.44
CA ILE A 362 -2.85 8.16 -13.72
C ILE A 362 -4.23 8.70 -13.33
N LEU A 363 -5.28 7.99 -13.74
CA LEU A 363 -6.66 8.23 -13.33
C LEU A 363 -7.08 7.08 -12.42
N ASP A 364 -7.46 7.39 -11.18
CA ASP A 364 -7.91 6.39 -10.21
C ASP A 364 -9.25 6.78 -9.59
N ASN A 365 -10.22 5.86 -9.63
CA ASN A 365 -11.53 6.01 -9.00
C ASN A 365 -12.35 7.21 -9.53
N CYS A 366 -12.12 7.63 -10.77
CA CYS A 366 -12.85 8.72 -11.42
C CYS A 366 -14.14 8.25 -12.09
N LYS A 367 -15.14 9.14 -12.20
CA LYS A 367 -16.44 8.85 -12.84
C LYS A 367 -16.88 9.96 -13.78
N LYS A 368 -17.27 9.67 -15.03
CA LYS A 368 -17.69 10.72 -15.98
C LYS A 368 -16.63 11.81 -16.14
N MET A 369 -15.39 11.39 -16.39
CA MET A 369 -14.24 12.29 -16.45
C MET A 369 -13.72 12.38 -17.88
N GLY A 370 -13.58 13.60 -18.38
CA GLY A 370 -12.84 13.90 -19.60
C GLY A 370 -11.39 14.24 -19.27
N VAL A 371 -10.41 13.67 -19.96
CA VAL A 371 -9.01 14.08 -19.85
C VAL A 371 -8.44 14.30 -21.25
N VAL A 372 -7.98 15.54 -21.50
CA VAL A 372 -7.34 15.95 -22.75
C VAL A 372 -5.90 16.28 -22.46
N PHE A 373 -4.95 15.69 -23.18
CA PHE A 373 -3.53 15.97 -22.95
C PHE A 373 -2.72 15.99 -24.24
N ASP A 374 -1.61 16.75 -24.25
CA ASP A 374 -0.77 16.85 -25.44
C ASP A 374 0.13 15.63 -25.63
N SER A 375 1.12 15.39 -24.76
CA SER A 375 2.00 14.23 -24.91
C SER A 375 2.42 13.62 -23.60
N VAL A 376 2.58 12.30 -23.60
CA VAL A 376 3.05 11.50 -22.46
C VAL A 376 4.28 10.72 -22.88
N VAL A 377 5.33 10.76 -22.05
CA VAL A 377 6.58 10.04 -22.33
C VAL A 377 6.45 8.54 -22.05
N GLY A 378 5.77 8.18 -20.98
CA GLY A 378 5.66 6.80 -20.49
C GLY A 378 4.30 6.19 -20.79
N ILE A 379 3.40 6.27 -19.82
CA ILE A 379 2.14 5.54 -19.82
C ILE A 379 0.99 6.40 -19.30
N VAL A 380 -0.20 6.15 -19.83
CA VAL A 380 -1.47 6.60 -19.24
C VAL A 380 -2.17 5.41 -18.60
N GLU A 381 -2.45 5.49 -17.30
CA GLU A 381 -3.11 4.42 -16.55
C GLU A 381 -4.51 4.86 -16.11
N ILE A 382 -5.52 4.05 -16.40
CA ILE A 382 -6.91 4.25 -15.99
C ILE A 382 -7.28 3.08 -15.10
N ILE A 383 -7.55 3.35 -13.83
CA ILE A 383 -7.69 2.34 -12.79
C ILE A 383 -9.01 2.57 -12.04
N ASN A 384 -9.85 1.54 -11.93
CA ASN A 384 -11.05 1.58 -11.09
C ASN A 384 -12.02 2.73 -11.45
N CYS A 385 -12.07 3.14 -12.72
CA CYS A 385 -12.85 4.27 -13.20
C CYS A 385 -14.18 3.86 -13.84
N LYS A 386 -15.08 4.82 -14.09
CA LYS A 386 -16.30 4.59 -14.87
C LYS A 386 -16.61 5.74 -15.82
N ASP A 387 -17.01 5.46 -17.05
CA ASP A 387 -17.37 6.47 -18.06
C ASP A 387 -16.25 7.53 -18.24
N ILE A 388 -15.12 7.09 -18.79
CA ILE A 388 -13.93 7.94 -19.00
C ILE A 388 -13.79 8.25 -20.48
N LYS A 389 -13.50 9.52 -20.79
CA LYS A 389 -13.14 9.96 -22.13
C LYS A 389 -11.72 10.50 -22.11
N LEU A 390 -10.82 9.84 -22.82
CA LEU A 390 -9.42 10.22 -22.90
C LEU A 390 -9.13 10.72 -24.32
N GLN A 391 -8.58 11.92 -24.47
CA GLN A 391 -8.19 12.47 -25.77
C GLN A 391 -6.72 12.85 -25.79
N VAL A 392 -6.01 12.29 -26.76
CA VAL A 392 -4.58 12.53 -26.99
C VAL A 392 -4.45 13.51 -28.15
N MET A 393 -3.72 14.60 -27.96
CA MET A 393 -3.47 15.58 -29.04
C MET A 393 -2.14 15.32 -29.77
N GLY A 394 -1.15 14.73 -29.07
CA GLY A 394 0.18 14.41 -29.58
C GLY A 394 0.52 12.93 -29.40
N THR A 395 1.62 12.60 -28.73
CA THR A 395 2.12 11.20 -28.65
C THR A 395 1.86 10.54 -27.30
N VAL A 396 1.54 9.24 -27.33
CA VAL A 396 1.50 8.37 -26.15
C VAL A 396 1.95 6.95 -26.54
N PRO A 397 2.93 6.35 -25.85
CA PRO A 397 3.38 4.99 -26.18
C PRO A 397 2.42 3.88 -25.72
N THR A 398 1.87 4.01 -24.51
CA THR A 398 1.07 2.95 -23.89
C THR A 398 -0.10 3.54 -23.10
N ILE A 399 -1.27 2.93 -23.23
CA ILE A 399 -2.46 3.19 -22.41
C ILE A 399 -2.88 1.89 -21.74
N SER A 400 -2.98 1.92 -20.42
CA SER A 400 -3.39 0.79 -19.59
C SER A 400 -4.76 1.05 -18.96
N ILE A 401 -5.72 0.15 -19.20
CA ILE A 401 -7.11 0.27 -18.73
C ILE A 401 -7.43 -0.92 -17.82
N ASN A 402 -7.44 -0.68 -16.51
CA ASN A 402 -7.63 -1.72 -15.50
C ASN A 402 -8.88 -1.46 -14.64
N LYS A 403 -9.71 -2.49 -14.47
CA LYS A 403 -10.90 -2.43 -13.60
C LYS A 403 -11.82 -1.24 -13.91
N THR A 404 -11.97 -0.89 -15.19
CA THR A 404 -12.70 0.30 -15.62
C THR A 404 -13.89 -0.09 -16.49
N ASP A 405 -15.06 0.52 -16.23
CA ASP A 405 -16.29 0.27 -16.99
C ASP A 405 -16.63 1.51 -17.82
N GLY A 406 -16.60 1.40 -19.15
CA GLY A 406 -16.86 2.52 -20.06
C GLY A 406 -15.63 3.41 -20.23
N CYS A 407 -14.87 3.19 -21.30
CA CYS A 407 -13.69 4.00 -21.61
C CYS A 407 -13.58 4.24 -23.12
N HIS A 408 -13.63 5.51 -23.52
CA HIS A 408 -13.42 5.95 -24.89
C HIS A 408 -12.07 6.65 -25.00
N VAL A 409 -11.19 6.14 -25.85
CA VAL A 409 -9.85 6.68 -26.08
C VAL A 409 -9.76 7.25 -27.49
N TYR A 410 -9.68 8.56 -27.60
CA TYR A 410 -9.48 9.30 -28.85
C TYR A 410 -7.98 9.49 -29.09
N LEU A 411 -7.45 8.77 -30.08
CA LEU A 411 -6.04 8.87 -30.45
C LEU A 411 -5.82 9.99 -31.48
N SER A 412 -4.64 10.59 -31.45
CA SER A 412 -4.18 11.50 -32.51
C SER A 412 -3.57 10.71 -33.68
N GLN A 413 -3.28 11.39 -34.79
CA GLN A 413 -2.50 10.81 -35.90
C GLN A 413 -1.08 10.39 -35.48
N ASP A 414 -0.52 11.05 -34.47
CA ASP A 414 0.83 10.78 -33.96
C ASP A 414 0.86 9.64 -32.92
N ALA A 415 -0.31 9.21 -32.42
CA ALA A 415 -0.46 8.18 -31.40
C ALA A 415 -0.97 6.83 -31.93
N LEU A 416 -0.97 6.61 -33.25
CA LEU A 416 -1.48 5.37 -33.86
C LEU A 416 -0.70 4.11 -33.46
N ASN A 417 0.58 4.27 -33.08
CA ASN A 417 1.43 3.17 -32.58
C ASN A 417 1.26 2.90 -31.08
N CYS A 418 0.24 3.48 -30.44
CA CYS A 418 0.00 3.30 -29.01
C CYS A 418 -0.42 1.86 -28.70
N GLU A 419 0.24 1.24 -27.73
CA GLU A 419 -0.15 -0.07 -27.19
C GLU A 419 -1.29 0.10 -26.19
N ILE A 420 -2.37 -0.67 -26.36
CA ILE A 420 -3.50 -0.70 -25.42
C ILE A 420 -3.42 -1.99 -24.61
N ILE A 421 -3.29 -1.85 -23.29
CA ILE A 421 -3.25 -2.97 -22.35
C ILE A 421 -4.51 -2.89 -21.49
N SER A 422 -5.34 -3.92 -21.49
CA SER A 422 -6.57 -3.94 -20.68
C SER A 422 -6.63 -5.14 -19.74
N ALA A 423 -7.26 -4.95 -18.59
CA ALA A 423 -7.49 -6.02 -17.61
C ALA A 423 -8.74 -5.75 -16.77
N LYS A 424 -9.65 -6.73 -16.68
CA LYS A 424 -10.89 -6.62 -15.88
C LYS A 424 -11.72 -5.37 -16.18
N SER A 425 -11.71 -4.91 -17.43
CA SER A 425 -12.39 -3.70 -17.87
C SER A 425 -13.42 -4.06 -18.94
N SER A 426 -14.47 -3.25 -19.07
CA SER A 426 -15.54 -3.44 -20.04
C SER A 426 -15.96 -2.13 -20.71
N GLU A 427 -16.68 -2.22 -21.83
CA GLU A 427 -17.12 -1.10 -22.66
C GLU A 427 -15.95 -0.20 -23.11
N MET A 428 -14.88 -0.82 -23.61
CA MET A 428 -13.67 -0.11 -24.05
C MET A 428 -13.68 0.12 -25.56
N ASN A 429 -13.52 1.38 -25.97
CA ASN A 429 -13.53 1.77 -27.38
C ASN A 429 -12.33 2.67 -27.70
N ILE A 430 -11.61 2.32 -28.77
CA ILE A 430 -10.51 3.11 -29.31
C ILE A 430 -11.01 3.84 -30.56
N LEU A 431 -10.91 5.16 -30.56
CA LEU A 431 -11.35 6.03 -31.62
C LEU A 431 -10.15 6.54 -32.40
N LEU A 432 -10.04 6.11 -33.66
CA LEU A 432 -8.95 6.49 -34.55
C LEU A 432 -9.39 7.61 -35.50
N PRO A 433 -8.54 8.61 -35.75
CA PRO A 433 -8.89 9.74 -36.60
C PRO A 433 -8.96 9.33 -38.08
N GLN A 434 -10.07 9.66 -38.75
CA GLN A 434 -10.34 9.42 -40.16
C GLN A 434 -10.83 10.72 -40.83
N GLY A 435 -9.89 11.56 -41.26
CA GLY A 435 -10.21 12.90 -41.75
C GLY A 435 -10.66 13.80 -40.60
N ASP A 436 -11.85 14.39 -40.71
CA ASP A 436 -12.45 15.26 -39.69
C ASP A 436 -13.29 14.49 -38.64
N ASP A 437 -13.46 13.17 -38.80
CA ASP A 437 -14.26 12.32 -37.91
C ASP A 437 -13.41 11.21 -37.26
N TYR A 438 -13.99 10.49 -36.30
CA TYR A 438 -13.36 9.35 -35.64
C TYR A 438 -14.08 8.05 -35.98
N ARG A 439 -13.30 7.00 -36.25
CA ARG A 439 -13.80 5.64 -36.37
C ARG A 439 -13.59 4.88 -35.07
N GLU A 440 -14.67 4.33 -34.54
CA GLU A 440 -14.68 3.56 -33.29
C GLU A 440 -14.31 2.09 -33.52
N PHE A 441 -13.43 1.57 -32.66
CA PHE A 441 -12.98 0.19 -32.63
C PHE A 441 -13.10 -0.36 -31.20
N PRO A 442 -14.01 -1.32 -30.96
CA PRO A 442 -14.14 -1.93 -29.65
C PRO A 442 -12.91 -2.80 -29.35
N VAL A 443 -12.43 -2.73 -28.11
CA VAL A 443 -11.38 -3.63 -27.62
C VAL A 443 -12.03 -4.97 -27.27
N PRO A 444 -11.50 -6.12 -27.74
CA PRO A 444 -12.09 -7.40 -27.40
C PRO A 444 -12.06 -7.70 -25.89
N GLU A 445 -13.20 -8.09 -25.35
CA GLU A 445 -13.37 -8.39 -23.92
C GLU A 445 -13.60 -9.88 -23.65
N GLN A 446 -14.08 -10.61 -24.66
CA GLN A 446 -14.33 -12.03 -24.59
C GLN A 446 -13.22 -12.80 -25.30
N PHE A 447 -12.58 -13.71 -24.56
CA PHE A 447 -11.49 -14.55 -25.07
C PHE A 447 -11.88 -16.01 -24.99
N LYS A 448 -11.73 -16.72 -26.12
CA LYS A 448 -11.81 -18.16 -26.16
C LYS A 448 -10.45 -18.72 -25.79
N THR A 449 -10.42 -19.55 -24.75
CA THR A 449 -9.19 -20.20 -24.30
C THR A 449 -9.32 -21.70 -24.51
N VAL A 450 -8.38 -22.28 -25.26
CA VAL A 450 -8.36 -23.71 -25.59
C VAL A 450 -7.02 -24.32 -25.17
N TRP A 451 -7.06 -25.55 -24.68
CA TRP A 451 -5.86 -26.35 -24.42
C TRP A 451 -5.35 -26.98 -25.72
N ASP A 452 -4.12 -26.66 -26.13
CA ASP A 452 -3.54 -27.16 -27.39
C ASP A 452 -2.81 -28.51 -27.26
N GLY A 453 -2.89 -29.15 -26.09
CA GLY A 453 -2.10 -30.34 -25.74
C GLY A 453 -0.86 -30.04 -24.90
N SER A 454 -0.39 -28.79 -24.86
CA SER A 454 0.82 -28.37 -24.15
C SER A 454 0.65 -27.11 -23.30
N ARG A 455 -0.19 -26.16 -23.75
CA ARG A 455 -0.43 -24.88 -23.10
C ARG A 455 -1.85 -24.40 -23.38
N LEU A 456 -2.26 -23.40 -22.59
CA LEU A 456 -3.49 -22.65 -22.85
C LEU A 456 -3.19 -21.58 -23.90
N VAL A 457 -3.97 -21.56 -24.97
CA VAL A 457 -3.93 -20.54 -26.02
C VAL A 457 -5.24 -19.77 -25.98
N SER A 458 -5.14 -18.44 -25.87
CA SER A 458 -6.30 -17.54 -25.81
C SER A 458 -6.36 -16.67 -27.06
N GLU A 459 -7.52 -16.62 -27.70
CA GLU A 459 -7.81 -15.76 -28.85
C GLU A 459 -9.06 -14.93 -28.55
N PRO A 460 -9.14 -13.67 -29.03
CA PRO A 460 -10.40 -12.93 -29.02
C PRO A 460 -11.50 -13.69 -29.76
N THR A 461 -12.72 -13.73 -29.24
CA THR A 461 -13.84 -14.33 -29.98
C THR A 461 -14.24 -13.45 -31.16
N GLU A 462 -14.51 -14.05 -32.33
CA GLU A 462 -14.91 -13.34 -33.56
C GLU A 462 -16.22 -12.55 -33.45
N ILE A 463 -17.01 -12.82 -32.40
CA ILE A 463 -18.18 -12.02 -32.03
C ILE A 463 -17.66 -10.81 -31.24
N ALA A 464 -17.00 -9.88 -31.92
CA ALA A 464 -16.83 -8.54 -31.39
C ALA A 464 -18.17 -7.82 -31.60
N GLY A 465 -18.85 -7.52 -30.49
CA GLY A 465 -20.10 -6.74 -30.49
C GLY A 465 -19.89 -5.29 -30.90
#